data_AF-A0A444HH35-F1
#
_entry.id   AF-A0A444HH35-F1
#
_cell.length_a   1.000
_cell.length_b   1.000
_cell.length_c   1.000
_cell.angle_alpha   90.00
_cell.angle_beta   90.00
_cell.angle_gamma   90.00
#
_symmetry.space_group_name_H-M   'P 1'
#
loop_
_entity.id
_entity.type
_entity.pdbx_description
1 polymer ?
#
loop_
_entity_poly.entity_id
_entity_poly.type
_entity_poly.pdbx_seq_one_letter_code
_entity_poly.pdbx_strand_id
1 'polypeptide(L)'
;MWDWNSGYREGKLRDDNAMLTYSLNLTYNSARPMGNVSVGQIESAISAWLVGLHAEIEPVVHRSNLWLDRAIEEDEKMGSNHDFHRALLHSARAMGTFLEDGWNDEGHWASARVCEEAAWRFEGRPWPRNEIIKSGLDDYMAFAYQG
;
A
#
# COMPACT_ATOMS: atom_id res chain seq x y z
N MET A 1 19.83 -28.93 4.56
CA MET A 1 18.75 -28.01 4.95
C MET A 1 17.89 -27.84 3.71
N TRP A 2 16.67 -28.38 3.71
CA TRP A 2 15.78 -28.28 2.54
C TRP A 2 15.23 -26.86 2.50
N ASP A 3 15.55 -26.11 1.44
CA ASP A 3 15.07 -24.75 1.24
C ASP A 3 13.61 -24.78 0.78
N TRP A 4 12.70 -24.73 1.76
CA TRP A 4 11.26 -24.69 1.53
C TRP A 4 10.84 -23.50 0.65
N ASN A 5 11.63 -22.43 0.56
CA ASN A 5 11.29 -21.25 -0.24
C ASN A 5 11.62 -21.40 -1.73
N SER A 6 12.54 -22.30 -2.11
CA SER A 6 12.96 -22.46 -3.51
C SER A 6 11.79 -22.78 -4.45
N GLY A 7 10.89 -23.69 -4.05
CA GLY A 7 9.74 -24.09 -4.87
C GLY A 7 8.67 -23.00 -5.00
N TYR A 8 8.41 -22.24 -3.93
CA TYR A 8 7.44 -21.13 -3.98
C TYR A 8 7.96 -19.94 -4.77
N ARG A 9 9.25 -19.63 -4.63
CA ARG A 9 9.93 -18.57 -5.38
C ARG A 9 9.89 -18.85 -6.88
N GLU A 10 10.29 -20.06 -7.29
CA GLU A 10 10.26 -20.49 -8.69
C GLU A 10 8.83 -20.52 -9.26
N GLY A 11 7.87 -21.00 -8.47
CA GLY A 11 6.45 -20.98 -8.84
C GLY A 11 5.93 -19.56 -9.07
N LYS A 12 6.21 -18.63 -8.14
CA LYS A 12 5.78 -17.24 -8.26
C LYS A 12 6.42 -16.54 -9.46
N LEU A 13 7.72 -16.73 -9.68
CA LEU A 13 8.40 -16.17 -10.85
C LEU A 13 7.81 -16.68 -12.16
N ARG A 14 7.47 -17.97 -12.24
CA ARG A 14 6.85 -18.54 -13.45
C ARG A 14 5.46 -17.95 -13.69
N ASP A 15 4.63 -17.89 -12.66
CA ASP A 15 3.22 -17.54 -12.79
C ASP A 15 3.05 -16.01 -12.97
N ASP A 16 3.90 -15.21 -12.33
CA ASP A 16 3.80 -13.75 -12.32
C ASP A 16 4.87 -13.04 -13.18
N ASN A 17 5.64 -13.78 -14.00
CA ASN A 17 6.73 -13.19 -14.79
C ASN A 17 6.28 -11.96 -15.59
N ALA A 18 5.10 -12.04 -16.21
CA ALA A 18 4.53 -10.94 -16.98
C ALA A 18 4.21 -9.73 -16.11
N MET A 19 3.69 -9.94 -14.89
CA MET A 19 3.38 -8.87 -13.94
C MET A 19 4.65 -8.23 -13.39
N LEU A 20 5.66 -9.02 -13.01
CA LEU A 20 6.95 -8.50 -12.57
C LEU A 20 7.64 -7.71 -13.69
N THR A 21 7.63 -8.24 -14.91
CA THR A 21 8.19 -7.54 -16.09
C THR A 21 7.46 -6.24 -16.36
N TYR A 22 6.12 -6.22 -16.28
CA TYR A 22 5.33 -5.00 -16.42
C TYR A 22 5.72 -3.97 -15.35
N SER A 23 5.78 -4.40 -14.08
CA SER A 23 6.17 -3.56 -12.95
C SER A 23 7.58 -2.99 -13.14
N LEU A 24 8.56 -3.79 -13.55
CA LEU A 24 9.93 -3.32 -13.78
C LEU A 24 10.02 -2.29 -14.90
N ASN A 25 9.23 -2.45 -15.98
CA ASN A 25 9.25 -1.54 -17.13
C ASN A 25 8.33 -0.31 -16.98
N LEU A 26 7.58 -0.20 -15.89
CA LEU A 26 6.67 0.91 -15.67
C LEU A 26 7.44 2.22 -15.49
N THR A 27 7.08 3.24 -16.28
CA THR A 27 7.66 4.58 -16.21
C THR A 27 6.66 5.59 -15.66
N TYR A 28 7.16 6.68 -15.08
CA TYR A 28 6.31 7.75 -14.58
C TYR A 28 5.50 8.38 -15.72
N ASN A 29 4.21 8.62 -15.47
CA ASN A 29 3.31 9.27 -16.41
C ASN A 29 2.39 10.23 -15.64
N SER A 30 2.63 11.53 -15.77
CA SER A 30 1.87 12.58 -15.07
C SER A 30 0.40 12.68 -15.49
N ALA A 31 -0.02 12.03 -16.57
CA ALA A 31 -1.43 11.97 -16.97
C ALA A 31 -2.22 10.86 -16.25
N ARG A 32 -1.56 10.08 -15.38
CA ARG A 32 -2.15 8.99 -14.60
C ARG A 32 -2.02 9.28 -13.11
N PRO A 33 -2.92 8.74 -12.26
CA PRO A 33 -2.77 8.81 -10.81
C PRO A 33 -1.64 7.85 -10.37
N MET A 34 -0.40 8.32 -10.45
CA MET A 34 0.78 7.50 -10.21
C MET A 34 0.92 7.09 -8.74
N GLY A 35 0.33 7.83 -7.79
CA GLY A 35 0.20 7.41 -6.41
C GLY A 35 -0.65 6.14 -6.30
N ASN A 36 -1.86 6.15 -6.84
CA ASN A 36 -2.71 4.97 -6.90
C ASN A 36 -2.07 3.79 -7.64
N VAL A 37 -1.37 4.06 -8.74
CA VAL A 37 -0.61 3.01 -9.45
C VAL A 37 0.44 2.40 -8.52
N SER A 38 1.11 3.23 -7.72
CA SER A 38 2.13 2.78 -6.76
C SER A 38 1.55 1.97 -5.61
N VAL A 39 0.34 2.28 -5.12
CA VAL A 39 -0.37 1.45 -4.14
C VAL A 39 -0.47 0.00 -4.63
N GLY A 40 -0.97 -0.23 -5.84
CA GLY A 40 -1.07 -1.58 -6.41
C GLY A 40 0.29 -2.25 -6.68
N GLN A 41 1.33 -1.47 -6.94
CA GLN A 41 2.70 -1.98 -7.07
C GLN A 41 3.25 -2.46 -5.72
N ILE A 42 3.02 -1.71 -4.63
CA ILE A 42 3.39 -2.12 -3.28
C ILE A 42 2.64 -3.40 -2.86
N GLU A 43 1.33 -3.50 -3.11
CA GLU A 43 0.56 -4.73 -2.83
C GLU A 43 1.13 -5.96 -3.56
N SER A 44 1.52 -5.78 -4.83
CA SER A 44 2.16 -6.82 -5.63
C SER A 44 3.55 -7.17 -5.07
N ALA A 45 4.31 -6.15 -4.64
CA ALA A 45 5.63 -6.32 -4.04
C ALA A 45 5.55 -7.09 -2.72
N ILE A 46 4.57 -6.83 -1.85
CA ILE A 46 4.36 -7.59 -0.61
C ILE A 46 4.20 -9.09 -0.92
N SER A 47 3.36 -9.42 -1.91
CA SER A 47 3.12 -10.81 -2.31
C SER A 47 4.40 -11.51 -2.79
N ALA A 48 5.28 -10.79 -3.48
CA ALA A 48 6.56 -11.29 -3.97
C ALA A 48 7.61 -11.38 -2.83
N TRP A 49 7.62 -10.41 -1.92
CA TRP A 49 8.50 -10.36 -0.76
C TRP A 49 8.28 -11.58 0.15
N LEU A 50 7.01 -11.94 0.40
CA LEU A 50 6.62 -13.10 1.24
C LEU A 50 7.14 -14.45 0.71
N VAL A 51 7.44 -14.56 -0.58
CA VAL A 51 8.01 -15.78 -1.19
C VAL A 51 9.50 -15.66 -1.51
N GLY A 52 10.18 -14.65 -0.96
CA GLY A 52 11.62 -14.51 -1.06
C GLY A 52 12.12 -13.76 -2.29
N LEU A 53 11.30 -12.97 -2.98
CA LEU A 53 11.68 -12.20 -4.18
C LEU A 53 12.23 -10.79 -3.89
N HIS A 54 12.86 -10.60 -2.73
CA HIS A 54 13.34 -9.31 -2.24
C HIS A 54 14.18 -8.52 -3.26
N ALA A 55 15.18 -9.18 -3.86
CA ALA A 55 16.10 -8.52 -4.80
C ALA A 55 15.43 -8.15 -6.13
N GLU A 56 14.45 -8.94 -6.58
CA GLU A 56 13.76 -8.71 -7.84
C GLU A 56 12.81 -7.51 -7.78
N ILE A 57 12.23 -7.26 -6.60
CA ILE A 57 11.22 -6.22 -6.40
C ILE A 57 11.80 -4.92 -5.84
N GLU A 58 13.05 -4.91 -5.35
CA GLU A 58 13.68 -3.73 -4.76
C GLU A 58 13.56 -2.48 -5.67
N PRO A 59 13.82 -2.54 -6.99
CA PRO A 59 13.67 -1.37 -7.87
C PRO A 59 12.21 -0.90 -7.99
N VAL A 60 11.26 -1.83 -7.88
CA VAL A 60 9.82 -1.52 -7.92
C VAL A 60 9.40 -0.80 -6.65
N VAL A 61 9.83 -1.31 -5.48
CA VAL A 61 9.54 -0.72 -4.16
C VAL A 61 10.11 0.70 -4.08
N HIS A 62 11.41 0.87 -4.37
CA HIS A 62 12.07 2.18 -4.30
C HIS A 62 11.36 3.22 -5.17
N ARG A 63 11.09 2.88 -6.44
CA ARG A 63 10.40 3.78 -7.37
C ARG A 63 8.97 4.08 -6.92
N SER A 64 8.25 3.09 -6.40
CA SER A 64 6.90 3.30 -5.88
C SER A 64 6.89 4.24 -4.67
N ASN A 65 7.87 4.16 -3.77
CA ASN A 65 8.02 5.11 -2.67
C ASN A 65 8.18 6.55 -3.17
N LEU A 66 9.04 6.78 -4.17
CA LEU A 66 9.22 8.12 -4.76
C LEU A 66 7.93 8.67 -5.39
N TRP A 67 7.14 7.80 -6.04
CA TRP A 67 5.88 8.21 -6.65
C TRP A 67 4.78 8.45 -5.61
N LEU A 68 4.77 7.68 -4.52
CA LEU A 68 3.88 7.90 -3.38
C LEU A 68 4.18 9.22 -2.69
N ASP A 69 5.45 9.52 -2.42
CA ASP A 69 5.88 10.79 -1.82
C ASP A 69 5.35 11.97 -2.65
N ARG A 70 5.57 11.92 -3.97
CA ARG A 70 5.06 12.95 -4.88
C ARG A 70 3.53 13.04 -4.88
N ALA A 71 2.83 11.91 -4.91
CA ALA A 71 1.37 11.92 -4.92
C ALA A 71 0.76 12.46 -3.61
N ILE A 72 1.42 12.20 -2.47
CA ILE A 72 1.05 12.76 -1.17
C ILE A 72 1.31 14.27 -1.15
N GLU A 73 2.47 14.73 -1.63
CA GLU A 73 2.81 16.16 -1.72
C GLU A 73 1.88 16.94 -2.65
N GLU A 74 1.52 16.35 -3.80
CA GLU A 74 0.63 16.97 -4.80
C GLU A 74 -0.86 16.81 -4.44
N ASP A 75 -1.18 16.12 -3.34
CA ASP A 75 -2.54 15.81 -2.91
C ASP A 75 -3.37 15.15 -4.02
N GLU A 76 -2.80 14.09 -4.61
CA GLU A 76 -3.38 13.34 -5.74
C GLU A 76 -4.86 13.01 -5.46
N LYS A 77 -5.74 13.31 -6.42
CA LYS A 77 -7.18 13.09 -6.29
C LYS A 77 -7.59 11.83 -7.04
N MET A 78 -8.21 10.89 -6.35
CA MET A 78 -8.79 9.70 -6.96
C MET A 78 -10.02 9.20 -6.19
N GLY A 79 -10.98 8.63 -6.92
CA GLY A 79 -12.22 8.11 -6.36
C GLY A 79 -13.19 9.19 -5.89
N SER A 80 -14.29 8.77 -5.26
CA SER A 80 -15.34 9.65 -4.74
C SER A 80 -15.07 10.16 -3.31
N ASN A 81 -14.16 9.50 -2.58
CA ASN A 81 -13.77 9.85 -1.23
C ASN A 81 -12.27 10.12 -1.18
N HIS A 82 -11.91 11.41 -1.12
CA HIS A 82 -10.53 11.88 -1.19
C HIS A 82 -9.69 11.41 0.00
N ASP A 83 -10.26 11.46 1.22
CA ASP A 83 -9.53 11.04 2.41
C ASP A 83 -9.33 9.52 2.45
N PHE A 84 -10.23 8.73 1.83
CA PHE A 84 -9.98 7.31 1.65
C PHE A 84 -8.76 7.07 0.74
N HIS A 85 -8.64 7.83 -0.36
CA HIS A 85 -7.46 7.73 -1.23
C HIS A 85 -6.17 8.12 -0.51
N ARG A 86 -6.18 9.21 0.27
CA ARG A 86 -5.03 9.60 1.11
C ARG A 86 -4.64 8.51 2.09
N ALA A 87 -5.61 7.86 2.73
CA ALA A 87 -5.35 6.76 3.66
C ALA A 87 -4.62 5.59 2.98
N LEU A 88 -4.98 5.27 1.73
CA LEU A 88 -4.29 4.27 0.91
C LEU A 88 -2.86 4.69 0.55
N LEU A 89 -2.66 5.95 0.12
CA LEU A 89 -1.33 6.46 -0.21
C LEU A 89 -0.38 6.39 0.99
N HIS A 90 -0.82 6.86 2.16
CA HIS A 90 -0.02 6.83 3.38
C HIS A 90 0.25 5.40 3.86
N SER A 91 -0.75 4.51 3.84
CA SER A 91 -0.57 3.10 4.19
C SER A 91 0.44 2.40 3.27
N ALA A 92 0.31 2.62 1.96
CA ALA A 92 1.23 2.05 0.97
C ALA A 92 2.65 2.59 1.16
N ARG A 93 2.81 3.88 1.49
CA ARG A 93 4.12 4.48 1.73
C ARG A 93 4.80 3.90 2.97
N ALA A 94 4.04 3.67 4.04
CA ALA A 94 4.54 3.06 5.25
C ALA A 94 4.98 1.60 5.03
N MET A 95 4.17 0.83 4.29
CA MET A 95 4.55 -0.52 3.86
C MET A 95 5.78 -0.53 2.95
N GLY A 96 5.86 0.43 2.04
CA GLY A 96 7.00 0.60 1.15
C GLY A 96 8.30 0.93 1.90
N THR A 97 8.24 1.72 2.98
CA THR A 97 9.38 1.92 3.90
C THR A 97 9.81 0.57 4.47
N PHE A 98 8.88 -0.16 5.09
CA PHE A 98 9.19 -1.47 5.68
C PHE A 98 9.82 -2.45 4.68
N LEU A 99 9.34 -2.49 3.43
CA LEU A 99 9.90 -3.35 2.40
C LEU A 99 11.31 -2.94 1.95
N GLU A 100 11.63 -1.65 2.02
CA GLU A 100 12.88 -1.07 1.54
C GLU A 100 14.01 -1.16 2.58
N ASP A 101 13.73 -0.79 3.83
CA ASP A 101 14.74 -0.67 4.88
C ASP A 101 14.42 -1.47 6.16
N GLY A 102 13.24 -2.10 6.23
CA GLY A 102 12.78 -2.84 7.41
C GLY A 102 12.24 -1.98 8.55
N TRP A 103 12.13 -0.65 8.38
CA TRP A 103 11.68 0.27 9.42
C TRP A 103 10.16 0.37 9.50
N ASN A 104 9.68 0.68 10.71
CA ASN A 104 8.30 1.02 10.94
C ASN A 104 8.09 2.54 10.75
N ASP A 105 7.34 2.92 9.71
CA ASP A 105 7.04 4.32 9.42
C ASP A 105 5.80 4.81 10.18
N GLU A 106 6.00 5.11 11.46
CA GLU A 106 4.92 5.56 12.35
C GLU A 106 4.22 6.84 11.86
N GLY A 107 4.95 7.72 11.16
CA GLY A 107 4.41 8.98 10.64
C GLY A 107 3.39 8.77 9.53
N HIS A 108 3.71 7.92 8.57
CA HIS A 108 2.76 7.56 7.52
C HIS A 108 1.61 6.70 8.06
N TRP A 109 1.86 5.78 9.01
CA TRP A 109 0.77 5.05 9.67
C TRP A 109 -0.20 5.97 10.42
N ALA A 110 0.31 6.94 11.17
CA ALA A 110 -0.52 7.91 11.88
C ALA A 110 -1.34 8.76 10.92
N SER A 111 -0.75 9.18 9.79
CA SER A 111 -1.43 9.96 8.76
C SER A 111 -2.53 9.14 8.08
N ALA A 112 -2.25 7.88 7.73
CA ALA A 112 -3.23 6.97 7.16
C ALA A 112 -4.46 6.81 8.06
N ARG A 113 -4.23 6.63 9.37
CA ARG A 113 -5.30 6.52 10.37
C ARG A 113 -6.18 7.77 10.43
N VAL A 114 -5.58 8.97 10.44
CA VAL A 114 -6.34 10.23 10.46
C VAL A 114 -7.20 10.38 9.20
N CYS A 115 -6.65 10.05 8.04
CA CYS A 115 -7.37 10.07 6.77
C CYS A 115 -8.50 9.04 6.72
N GLU A 116 -8.29 7.84 7.25
CA GLU A 116 -9.34 6.81 7.35
C GLU A 116 -10.50 7.26 8.23
N GLU A 117 -10.20 7.86 9.39
CA GLU A 117 -11.20 8.41 10.30
C GLU A 117 -12.02 9.54 9.63
N ALA A 118 -11.37 10.38 8.81
CA ALA A 118 -12.04 11.40 8.00
C ALA A 118 -12.92 10.77 6.91
N ALA A 119 -12.42 9.73 6.24
CA ALA A 119 -13.15 9.00 5.20
C ALA A 119 -14.44 8.36 5.74
N TRP A 120 -14.45 7.87 6.98
CA TRP A 120 -15.64 7.32 7.63
C TRP A 120 -16.72 8.37 7.92
N ARG A 121 -16.33 9.63 8.09
CA ARG A 121 -17.27 10.75 8.31
C ARG A 121 -17.85 11.32 7.03
N PHE A 122 -17.27 11.00 5.87
CA PHE A 122 -17.74 11.45 4.57
C PHE A 122 -19.20 11.04 4.31
N GLU A 123 -20.04 11.96 3.85
CA GLU A 123 -21.47 11.70 3.64
C GLU A 123 -21.73 10.73 2.48
N GLY A 124 -20.94 10.81 1.40
CA GLY A 124 -21.04 9.93 0.22
C GLY A 124 -20.32 8.60 0.36
N ARG A 125 -20.03 8.17 1.59
CA ARG A 125 -19.33 6.91 1.87
C ARG A 125 -20.13 5.69 1.38
N PRO A 126 -19.44 4.63 0.90
CA PRO A 126 -20.12 3.44 0.39
C PRO A 126 -20.75 2.59 1.50
N TRP A 127 -20.28 2.72 2.75
CA TRP A 127 -20.72 1.89 3.88
C TRP A 127 -21.64 2.64 4.85
N PRO A 128 -22.73 2.02 5.29
CA PRO A 128 -23.62 2.62 6.29
C PRO A 128 -22.95 2.67 7.67
N ARG A 129 -23.37 3.62 8.51
CA ARG A 129 -22.70 3.93 9.80
C ARG A 129 -22.63 2.73 10.75
N ASN A 130 -23.61 1.83 10.70
CA ASN A 130 -23.63 0.60 11.48
C ASN A 130 -22.54 -0.41 11.06
N GLU A 131 -22.16 -0.46 9.78
CA GLU A 131 -21.03 -1.28 9.32
C GLU A 131 -19.70 -0.68 9.78
N ILE A 132 -19.55 0.65 9.70
CA ILE A 132 -18.36 1.34 10.22
C ILE A 132 -18.25 1.14 11.73
N ILE A 133 -19.36 1.20 12.48
CA ILE A 133 -19.36 0.90 13.91
C ILE A 133 -19.09 -0.58 14.17
N LYS A 134 -19.53 -1.52 13.33
CA LYS A 134 -19.28 -2.94 13.61
C LYS A 134 -17.83 -3.35 13.30
N SER A 135 -17.33 -2.96 12.14
CA SER A 135 -15.99 -3.29 11.66
C SER A 135 -14.94 -2.40 12.30
N GLY A 136 -15.22 -1.09 12.33
CA GLY A 136 -14.32 -0.09 12.88
C GLY A 136 -14.37 0.02 14.40
N LEU A 137 -15.32 -0.63 15.11
CA LEU A 137 -15.26 -0.70 16.58
C LEU A 137 -14.15 -1.64 17.06
N ASP A 138 -13.85 -2.72 16.35
CA ASP A 138 -12.69 -3.56 16.71
C ASP A 138 -11.38 -2.80 16.47
N ASP A 139 -11.26 -2.08 15.35
CA ASP A 139 -10.11 -1.21 15.08
C ASP A 139 -10.04 -0.06 16.09
N TYR A 140 -11.16 0.63 16.36
CA TYR A 140 -11.26 1.70 17.36
C TYR A 140 -10.97 1.20 18.78
N MET A 141 -11.40 0.00 19.15
CA MET A 141 -11.12 -0.61 20.46
C MET A 141 -9.64 -1.03 20.57
N ALA A 142 -9.04 -1.53 19.49
CA ALA A 142 -7.59 -1.75 19.42
C ALA A 142 -6.82 -0.43 19.58
N PHE A 143 -7.31 0.66 18.97
CA PHE A 143 -6.71 1.99 19.07
C PHE A 143 -6.93 2.68 20.44
N ALA A 144 -8.07 2.47 21.10
CA ALA A 144 -8.37 3.04 22.41
C ALA A 144 -7.63 2.34 23.56
N TYR A 145 -7.17 1.10 23.36
CA TYR A 145 -6.47 0.31 24.38
C TYR A 145 -4.94 0.50 24.36
N GLN A 146 -4.39 1.15 23.32
CA GLN A 146 -2.95 1.42 23.16
C GLN A 146 -2.56 2.89 23.46
N GLY A 147 -3.49 3.70 23.99
CA GLY A 147 -3.25 5.08 24.42
C GLY A 147 -2.73 5.20 25.85
#